data_AF-A0A7Y6CFG4-F1
#
_entry.id   AF-A0A7Y6CFG4-F1
#
_cell.length_a   1.000
_cell.length_b   1.000
_cell.length_c   1.000
_cell.angle_alpha   90.00
_cell.angle_beta   90.00
_cell.angle_gamma   90.00
#
_symmetry.space_group_name_H-M   'P 1'
#
loop_
_entity.id
_entity.type
_entity.pdbx_description
1 polymer ?
#
loop_
_entity_poly.entity_id
_entity_poly.type
_entity_poly.pdbx_seq_one_letter_code
_entity_poly.pdbx_strand_id
1 'polypeptide(L)'
;MAFTVRKHEPPAIEVLVNFGIFAGREATPAEIDRLAEWLLDEVVEVSIISEERHEIDSHVEASVHQVRIEVSSDRVPADPGERSAIEERILERAEHWMRVCVAERHAEVADGV
;
A
#
# COMPACT_ATOMS: atom_id res chain seq x y z
N MET A 1 2.49 -25.09 4.67
CA MET A 1 2.37 -25.13 6.14
C MET A 1 1.27 -24.14 6.52
N ALA A 2 0.35 -24.49 7.44
CA ALA A 2 -0.77 -23.63 7.83
C ALA A 2 -0.83 -23.51 9.36
N PHE A 3 -1.21 -22.34 9.87
CA PHE A 3 -1.33 -22.05 11.30
C PHE A 3 -2.51 -21.12 11.57
N THR A 4 -3.01 -21.13 12.81
CA THR A 4 -4.12 -20.26 13.24
C THR A 4 -3.57 -19.03 13.96
N VAL A 5 -3.97 -17.84 13.51
CA VAL A 5 -3.75 -16.58 14.24
C VAL A 5 -4.94 -16.35 15.18
N ARG A 6 -4.69 -16.22 16.48
CA ARG A 6 -5.76 -16.04 17.49
C ARG A 6 -5.95 -14.59 17.91
N LYS A 7 -4.94 -13.74 17.76
CA LYS A 7 -4.99 -12.32 18.05
C LYS A 7 -4.20 -11.60 16.97
N HIS A 8 -4.89 -10.74 16.21
CA HIS A 8 -4.26 -9.77 15.33
C HIS A 8 -4.26 -8.44 16.08
N GLU A 9 -3.08 -7.91 16.39
CA GLU A 9 -3.00 -6.56 16.93
C GLU A 9 -3.20 -5.60 15.75
N PRO A 10 -4.24 -4.75 15.77
CA PRO A 10 -4.48 -3.85 14.67
C PRO A 10 -3.30 -2.87 14.54
N PRO A 11 -2.91 -2.51 13.31
CA PRO A 11 -1.91 -1.47 13.11
C PRO A 11 -2.43 -0.13 13.69
N ALA A 12 -1.51 0.74 14.10
CA ALA A 12 -1.90 2.07 14.54
C ALA A 12 -2.17 3.02 13.38
N ILE A 13 -1.56 2.77 12.22
CA ILE A 13 -1.84 3.45 10.95
C ILE A 13 -1.97 2.38 9.88
N GLU A 14 -3.05 2.45 9.10
CA GLU A 14 -3.30 1.60 7.94
C GLU A 14 -3.69 2.48 6.75
N VAL A 15 -2.95 2.36 5.64
CA VAL A 15 -3.25 3.05 4.38
C VAL A 15 -3.46 2.01 3.28
N LEU A 16 -4.58 2.15 2.55
CA LEU A 16 -4.99 1.23 1.49
C LEU A 16 -4.93 1.94 0.13
N VAL A 17 -4.20 1.36 -0.81
CA VAL A 17 -4.07 1.85 -2.18
C VAL A 17 -4.68 0.84 -3.14
N ASN A 18 -5.77 1.19 -3.81
CA ASN A 18 -6.39 0.39 -4.86
C ASN A 18 -5.58 0.47 -6.17
N PHE A 19 -4.35 -0.04 -6.14
CA PHE A 19 -3.37 0.10 -7.23
C PHE A 19 -3.91 -0.44 -8.56
N GLY A 20 -4.55 -1.61 -8.55
CA GLY A 20 -5.10 -2.25 -9.75
C GLY A 20 -6.19 -1.44 -10.46
N ILE A 21 -6.94 -0.60 -9.72
CA ILE A 21 -7.95 0.27 -10.32
C ILE A 21 -7.29 1.38 -11.16
N PHE A 22 -6.14 1.90 -10.72
CA PHE A 22 -5.45 2.99 -11.40
C PHE A 22 -4.41 2.51 -12.42
N ALA A 23 -3.72 1.41 -12.14
CA ALA A 23 -2.64 0.88 -12.97
C ALA A 23 -3.06 -0.29 -13.87
N GLY A 24 -4.23 -0.91 -13.64
CA GLY A 24 -4.71 -2.06 -14.40
C GLY A 24 -3.91 -3.35 -14.20
N ARG A 25 -3.07 -3.42 -13.15
CA ARG A 25 -2.20 -4.57 -12.81
C ARG A 25 -1.85 -4.57 -11.33
N GLU A 26 -1.18 -5.61 -10.86
CA GLU A 26 -0.50 -5.61 -9.56
C GLU A 26 0.74 -4.71 -9.56
N ALA A 27 1.12 -4.21 -8.37
CA ALA A 27 2.38 -3.49 -8.18
C ALA A 27 3.54 -4.49 -8.25
N THR A 28 4.60 -4.12 -8.97
CA THR A 28 5.79 -4.96 -9.09
C THR A 28 6.65 -4.89 -7.82
N PRO A 29 7.51 -5.89 -7.56
CA PRO A 29 8.42 -5.86 -6.41
C PRO A 29 9.29 -4.60 -6.36
N ALA A 30 9.82 -4.15 -7.50
CA ALA A 30 10.66 -2.95 -7.56
C ALA A 30 9.89 -1.66 -7.21
N GLU A 31 8.61 -1.57 -7.60
CA GLU A 31 7.76 -0.45 -7.21
C GLU A 31 7.46 -0.48 -5.70
N ILE A 32 7.23 -1.66 -5.13
CA ILE A 32 7.04 -1.83 -3.68
C ILE A 32 8.31 -1.46 -2.91
N ASP A 33 9.49 -1.88 -3.39
CA ASP A 33 10.77 -1.51 -2.78
C ASP A 33 10.96 0.01 -2.78
N ARG A 34 10.65 0.68 -3.91
CA ARG A 34 10.70 2.15 -4.01
C ARG A 34 9.72 2.83 -3.05
N LEU A 35 8.50 2.29 -2.91
CA LEU A 35 7.54 2.79 -1.92
C LEU A 35 8.10 2.66 -0.51
N ALA A 36 8.71 1.52 -0.17
CA ALA A 36 9.33 1.31 1.12
C ALA A 36 10.43 2.33 1.41
N GLU A 37 11.33 2.59 0.45
CA GLU A 37 12.37 3.61 0.58
C GLU A 37 11.80 4.99 0.97
N TRP A 38 10.71 5.41 0.31
CA TRP A 38 10.09 6.70 0.63
C TRP A 38 9.40 6.70 1.99
N LEU A 39 8.74 5.60 2.37
CA LEU A 39 8.03 5.51 3.64
C LEU A 39 8.99 5.45 4.84
N LEU A 40 10.18 4.89 4.65
CA LEU A 40 11.20 4.81 5.71
C LEU A 40 11.79 6.18 6.11
N ASP A 41 11.57 7.22 5.31
CA ASP A 41 11.86 8.60 5.71
C ASP A 41 10.89 9.11 6.80
N GLU A 42 9.74 8.46 6.97
CA GLU A 42 8.68 8.89 7.90
C GLU A 42 8.53 8.00 9.13
N VAL A 43 8.82 6.71 8.97
CA VAL A 43 8.70 5.71 10.02
C VAL A 43 9.93 4.80 10.01
N VAL A 44 10.29 4.31 11.19
CA VAL A 44 11.46 3.43 11.34
C VAL A 44 11.24 2.06 10.67
N GLU A 45 9.99 1.62 10.61
CA GLU A 45 9.61 0.31 10.12
C GLU A 45 8.18 0.38 9.56
N VAL A 46 7.94 -0.34 8.47
CA VAL A 46 6.63 -0.42 7.81
C VAL A 46 6.42 -1.84 7.27
N SER A 47 5.19 -2.32 7.34
CA SER A 47 4.78 -3.54 6.65
C SER A 47 4.00 -3.16 5.39
N ILE A 48 4.43 -3.66 4.23
CA ILE A 48 3.74 -3.44 2.95
C ILE A 48 3.25 -4.79 2.45
N ILE A 49 1.95 -4.89 2.21
CA ILE A 49 1.27 -6.08 1.73
C ILE A 49 0.73 -5.76 0.34
N SER A 50 1.23 -6.46 -0.68
CA SER A 50 0.60 -6.49 -2.00
C SER A 50 -0.34 -7.69 -2.04
N GLU A 51 -1.64 -7.44 -2.24
CA GLU A 51 -2.67 -8.47 -2.22
C GLU A 51 -3.61 -8.35 -3.43
N GLU A 52 -4.07 -9.49 -3.92
CA GLU A 52 -5.23 -9.58 -4.81
C GLU A 52 -6.45 -9.93 -3.96
N ARG A 53 -7.43 -9.01 -3.92
CA ARG A 53 -8.68 -9.21 -3.19
C ARG A 53 -9.75 -9.67 -4.15
N HIS A 54 -10.20 -10.92 -3.99
CA HIS A 54 -11.37 -11.44 -4.68
C HIS A 54 -12.64 -11.09 -3.90
N GLU A 55 -13.52 -10.33 -4.55
CA GLU A 55 -14.89 -10.09 -4.10
C GLU A 55 -15.79 -11.06 -4.86
N ILE A 56 -16.33 -12.04 -4.13
CA ILE A 56 -17.18 -13.09 -4.67
C ILE A 56 -18.55 -12.97 -4.01
N ASP A 57 -19.56 -12.61 -4.79
CA ASP A 57 -20.96 -12.73 -4.40
C ASP A 57 -21.73 -13.63 -5.37
N SER A 58 -23.04 -13.77 -5.19
CA SER A 58 -23.87 -14.65 -6.03
C SER A 58 -24.04 -14.18 -7.48
N HIS A 59 -23.58 -12.98 -7.82
CA HIS A 59 -23.80 -12.30 -9.10
C HIS A 59 -22.51 -11.72 -9.73
N VAL A 60 -21.44 -11.53 -8.97
CA VAL A 60 -20.20 -10.87 -9.42
C VAL A 60 -18.96 -11.58 -8.86
N GLU A 61 -17.98 -11.75 -9.74
CA GLU A 61 -16.60 -12.08 -9.40
C GLU A 61 -15.74 -10.89 -9.85
N ALA A 62 -15.21 -10.14 -8.88
CA ALA A 62 -14.28 -9.04 -9.13
C ALA A 62 -12.98 -9.28 -8.37
N SER A 63 -11.85 -8.92 -8.97
CA SER A 63 -10.54 -8.99 -8.31
C SER A 63 -9.90 -7.62 -8.34
N VAL A 64 -9.41 -7.14 -7.20
CA VAL A 64 -8.75 -5.84 -7.06
C VAL A 64 -7.35 -6.05 -6.51
N HIS A 65 -6.33 -5.58 -7.24
CA HIS A 65 -4.98 -5.50 -6.70
C HIS A 65 -4.85 -4.29 -5.78
N GLN A 66 -4.54 -4.56 -4.51
CA GLN A 66 -4.45 -3.57 -3.45
C GLN A 66 -3.06 -3.63 -2.82
N VAL A 67 -2.51 -2.46 -2.48
CA VAL A 67 -1.32 -2.35 -1.64
C VAL A 67 -1.76 -1.79 -0.29
N ARG A 68 -1.49 -2.53 0.78
CA ARG A 68 -1.78 -2.13 2.16
C ARG A 68 -0.50 -1.82 2.89
N ILE A 69 -0.47 -0.66 3.52
CA ILE A 69 0.66 -0.13 4.29
C ILE A 69 0.24 -0.12 5.75
N GLU A 70 0.99 -0.81 6.60
CA GLU A 70 0.71 -0.91 8.02
C GLU A 70 1.91 -0.42 8.85
N VAL A 71 1.63 0.37 9.88
CA VAL A 71 2.61 0.77 10.89
C VAL A 71 2.13 0.34 12.27
N SER A 72 2.96 -0.43 12.97
CA SER A 72 2.65 -0.98 14.29
C SER A 72 2.52 0.12 15.35
N SER A 73 1.72 -0.15 16.38
CA SER A 73 1.43 0.81 17.45
C SER A 73 2.65 1.19 18.29
N ASP A 74 3.64 0.30 18.41
CA ASP A 74 4.93 0.55 19.07
C ASP A 74 5.91 1.36 18.21
N ARG A 75 5.56 1.65 16.96
CA ARG A 75 6.38 2.39 15.99
C ARG A 75 5.90 3.81 15.73
N VAL A 76 4.79 4.22 16.35
CA VAL A 76 4.24 5.58 16.23
C VAL A 76 4.16 6.26 17.60
N PRO A 77 4.20 7.60 17.65
CA PRO A 77 3.93 8.35 18.86
C PRO A 77 2.58 7.99 19.48
N ALA A 78 2.54 8.03 20.82
CA ALA A 78 1.30 7.90 21.58
C ALA A 78 0.41 9.15 21.45
N ASP A 79 1.02 10.31 21.16
CA ASP A 79 0.29 11.54 20.91
C ASP A 79 -0.56 11.43 19.63
N PRO A 80 -1.88 11.67 19.71
CA PRO A 80 -2.75 11.57 18.55
C PRO A 80 -2.43 12.55 17.43
N GLY A 81 -1.99 13.78 17.76
CA GLY A 81 -1.69 14.81 16.76
C GLY A 81 -0.42 14.48 15.97
N GLU A 82 0.63 14.03 16.66
CA GLU A 82 1.85 13.55 16.01
C GLU A 82 1.59 12.32 15.13
N ARG A 83 0.73 11.40 15.60
CA ARG A 83 0.33 10.21 14.83
C ARG A 83 -0.44 10.60 13.56
N SER A 84 -1.43 11.48 13.66
CA SER A 84 -2.18 11.96 12.48
C SER A 84 -1.25 12.64 11.47
N ALA A 85 -0.24 13.38 11.93
CA ALA A 85 0.73 13.98 11.02
C ALA A 85 1.59 12.93 10.29
N ILE A 86 1.90 11.77 10.92
CA ILE A 86 2.58 10.65 10.25
C ILE A 86 1.64 10.00 9.23
N GLU A 87 0.38 9.76 9.62
CA GLU A 87 -0.65 9.17 8.76
C GLU A 87 -0.83 9.98 7.47
N GLU A 88 -0.94 11.31 7.58
CA GLU A 88 -1.02 12.22 6.43
C GLU A 88 0.20 12.10 5.50
N ARG A 89 1.42 12.06 6.06
CA ARG A 89 2.66 11.96 5.27
C ARG A 89 2.81 10.60 4.57
N ILE A 90 2.34 9.52 5.20
CA ILE A 90 2.30 8.19 4.59
C ILE A 90 1.30 8.19 3.43
N LEU A 91 0.10 8.75 3.63
CA LEU A 91 -0.92 8.85 2.60
C LEU A 91 -0.43 9.65 1.39
N GLU A 92 0.17 10.81 1.60
CA GLU A 92 0.72 11.66 0.54
C GLU A 92 1.80 10.93 -0.27
N ARG A 93 2.71 10.21 0.40
CA ARG A 93 3.74 9.39 -0.27
C ARG A 93 3.15 8.24 -1.07
N ALA A 94 2.17 7.54 -0.51
CA ALA A 94 1.50 6.43 -1.18
C ALA A 94 0.76 6.91 -2.44
N GLU A 95 0.07 8.05 -2.36
CA GLU A 95 -0.55 8.68 -3.53
C GLU A 95 0.47 9.10 -4.58
N HIS A 96 1.55 9.75 -4.16
CA HIS A 96 2.60 10.19 -5.07
C HIS A 96 3.23 8.99 -5.80
N TRP A 97 3.55 7.93 -5.07
CA TRP A 97 4.08 6.69 -5.60
C TRP A 97 3.19 6.07 -6.67
N MET A 98 1.90 5.93 -6.39
CA MET A 98 0.94 5.39 -7.36
C MET A 98 0.92 6.22 -8.65
N ARG A 99 0.92 7.55 -8.54
CA ARG A 99 0.94 8.44 -9.71
C ARG A 99 2.22 8.28 -10.54
N VAL A 100 3.38 8.12 -9.89
CA VAL A 100 4.65 7.89 -10.57
C VAL A 100 4.63 6.56 -11.32
N CYS A 101 4.18 5.48 -10.69
CA CYS A 101 4.09 4.17 -11.33
C CYS A 101 3.20 4.17 -12.58
N VAL A 102 2.03 4.84 -12.50
CA VAL A 102 1.12 4.98 -13.64
C VAL A 102 1.75 5.81 -14.76
N ALA A 103 2.44 6.91 -14.42
CA ALA A 103 3.08 7.79 -15.40
C ALA A 103 4.26 7.09 -16.11
N GLU A 104 5.12 6.38 -15.38
CA GLU A 104 6.23 5.61 -15.95
C GLU A 104 5.69 4.55 -16.92
N ARG A 105 4.61 3.85 -16.54
CA ARG A 105 3.97 2.87 -17.41
C ARG A 105 3.46 3.47 -18.72
N HIS A 106 2.85 4.65 -18.66
CA HIS A 106 2.35 5.32 -19.87
C HIS A 106 3.51 5.73 -20.80
N ALA A 107 4.66 6.12 -20.25
CA ALA A 107 5.84 6.46 -21.03
C ALA A 107 6.45 5.24 -21.74
N GLU A 108 6.55 4.09 -21.07
CA GLU A 108 7.04 2.85 -21.67
C GLU A 108 6.16 2.36 -22.83
N VAL A 109 4.84 2.53 -22.74
CA VAL A 109 3.91 2.17 -23.82
C VAL A 109 4.02 3.11 -25.02
N ALA A 110 4.31 4.39 -24.80
CA ALA A 110 4.44 5.39 -25.86
C ALA A 110 5.76 5.29 -26.65
N ASP A 111 6.85 4.85 -26.01
CA ASP A 111 8.18 4.71 -26.65
C ASP A 111 8.31 3.39 -27.47
N GLY A 112 7.40 2.44 -27.23
CA GLY A 112 7.38 1.13 -27.89
C GLY A 112 6.51 1.03 -29.16
N VAL A 113 6.02 2.15 -29.72
CA VAL A 113 5.14 2.20 -30.92
C VAL A 113 5.83 2.90 -32.08
#